data_AF-E6TYF7-F1
#
_entry.id   AF-E6TYF7-F1
#
_cell.length_a   1.000
_cell.length_b   1.000
_cell.length_c   1.000
_cell.angle_alpha   90.00
_cell.angle_beta   90.00
_cell.angle_gamma   90.00
#
_symmetry.space_group_name_H-M   'P 1'
#
loop_
_entity.id
_entity.type
_entity.pdbx_description
1 polymer ?
#
loop_
_entity_poly.entity_id
_entity_poly.type
_entity_poly.pdbx_seq_one_letter_code
_entity_poly.pdbx_strand_id
1 'polypeptide(L)'
;MKKWMLLITLLLLAIFLIWWWMSKAPVSSGIYPERQAGLIVIEIDEEERMVDFHLPVRWIKTQPWEQPPMIDDAILYNEKGEVIAHIEGEFILEIDERRNAWNRRNVPAIIPFSINGEKVIHETGEILYPLNDALYENYYVDRLELTFNDERLTFHMESTYKLHPLMEENDDIPNGEVESTMPLRDQDTETNIGFLVQLSGATIEDIMYWLPGMDENYIKNDMLVSEDAVMDDYLQGSASFEGENFSLPLELESNRALLFFPYTDKMVKEVEQSIIHTIPYFKISDTDGTYIIGGAGTIYPFDREKEWEELLILPK
;
A
#
# COMPACT_ATOMS: atom_id res chain seq x y z
N MET A 1 -0.32 48.67 -34.51
CA MET A 1 -1.37 47.70 -34.13
C MET A 1 -0.92 46.25 -34.27
N LYS A 2 -0.41 45.79 -35.42
CA LYS A 2 0.05 44.39 -35.62
C LYS A 2 1.09 43.88 -34.60
N LYS A 3 2.06 44.72 -34.21
CA LYS A 3 3.09 44.37 -33.21
C LYS A 3 2.50 44.13 -31.80
N TRP A 4 1.49 44.91 -31.43
CA TRP A 4 0.78 44.75 -30.15
C TRP A 4 -0.12 43.52 -30.15
N MET A 5 -0.75 43.21 -31.28
CA MET A 5 -1.55 42.00 -31.45
C MET A 5 -0.70 40.74 -31.30
N LEU A 6 0.49 40.70 -31.92
CA LEU A 6 1.44 39.60 -31.76
C LEU A 6 1.89 39.45 -30.31
N LEU A 7 2.17 40.55 -29.61
CA LEU A 7 2.58 40.53 -28.21
C LEU A 7 1.44 40.03 -27.29
N ILE A 8 0.20 40.44 -27.55
CA ILE A 8 -0.99 39.95 -26.84
C ILE A 8 -1.20 38.45 -27.10
N THR A 9 -1.06 37.99 -28.35
CA THR A 9 -1.20 36.56 -28.67
C THR A 9 -0.14 35.71 -27.99
N LEU A 10 1.12 36.16 -27.96
CA LEU A 10 2.20 35.47 -27.25
C LEU A 10 1.95 35.42 -25.74
N LEU A 11 1.46 36.52 -25.15
CA LEU A 11 1.10 36.56 -23.74
C LEU A 11 -0.04 35.59 -23.42
N LEU A 12 -1.10 35.58 -24.22
CA LEU A 12 -2.23 34.67 -24.04
C LEU A 12 -1.81 33.20 -24.19
N LEU A 13 -0.92 32.90 -25.13
CA LEU A 13 -0.36 31.56 -25.29
C LEU A 13 0.45 31.15 -24.06
N ALA A 14 1.28 32.04 -23.52
CA ALA A 14 2.05 31.77 -22.30
C ALA A 14 1.14 31.53 -21.08
N ILE A 15 0.12 32.39 -20.89
CA ILE A 15 -0.87 32.23 -19.82
C ILE A 15 -1.61 30.89 -19.97
N PHE A 16 -2.03 30.53 -21.19
CA PHE A 16 -2.70 29.27 -21.46
C PHE A 16 -1.82 28.06 -21.13
N LEU A 17 -0.53 28.09 -21.50
CA LEU A 17 0.41 27.00 -21.20
C LEU A 17 0.65 26.85 -19.69
N ILE A 18 0.80 27.98 -18.97
CA ILE A 18 0.94 27.96 -17.51
C ILE A 18 -0.33 27.42 -16.86
N TRP A 19 -1.50 27.93 -17.26
CA TRP A 19 -2.78 27.47 -16.72
C TRP A 19 -3.03 26.00 -16.99
N TRP A 20 -2.75 25.54 -18.23
CA TRP A 20 -2.84 24.14 -18.61
C TRP A 20 -1.90 23.25 -17.80
N TRP A 21 -0.69 23.72 -17.46
CA TRP A 21 0.24 22.95 -16.62
C TRP A 21 -0.20 22.92 -15.15
N MET A 22 -0.64 24.06 -14.62
CA MET A 22 -1.16 24.15 -13.27
C MET A 22 -2.43 23.31 -13.07
N SER A 23 -3.24 23.11 -14.11
CA SER A 23 -4.41 22.23 -14.05
C SER A 23 -4.09 20.73 -14.14
N LYS A 24 -2.81 20.34 -14.25
CA LYS A 24 -2.40 18.93 -14.38
C LYS A 24 -2.05 18.24 -13.07
N ALA A 25 -2.03 18.96 -11.96
CA ALA A 25 -1.84 18.34 -10.65
C ALA A 25 -2.47 19.19 -9.53
N PRO A 26 -2.95 18.52 -8.47
CA PRO A 26 -3.72 19.11 -7.36
C PRO A 26 -2.98 20.14 -6.56
N VAL A 27 -1.74 19.77 -6.27
CA VAL A 27 -0.96 20.29 -5.17
C VAL A 27 0.21 21.06 -5.72
N SER A 28 0.85 21.82 -4.85
CA SER A 28 2.16 22.39 -5.13
C SER A 28 3.16 21.31 -5.54
N SER A 29 4.24 21.72 -6.18
CA SER A 29 5.36 20.81 -6.44
C SER A 29 5.92 20.24 -5.14
N GLY A 30 6.36 18.99 -5.16
CA GLY A 30 6.92 18.31 -3.99
C GLY A 30 6.90 16.79 -4.12
N ILE A 31 7.31 16.13 -3.05
CA ILE A 31 7.28 14.67 -2.90
C ILE A 31 6.26 14.35 -1.82
N TYR A 32 5.25 13.55 -2.14
CA TYR A 32 4.14 13.26 -1.23
C TYR A 32 3.96 11.74 -1.12
N PRO A 33 3.99 11.16 0.09
CA PRO A 33 3.61 9.77 0.26
C PRO A 33 2.21 9.51 -0.28
N GLU A 34 2.02 8.39 -0.96
CA GLU A 34 0.68 7.90 -1.24
C GLU A 34 0.02 7.54 0.10
N ARG A 35 -1.29 7.72 0.21
CA ARG A 35 -2.07 7.20 1.33
C ARG A 35 -2.47 5.79 0.98
N GLN A 36 -1.75 4.81 1.49
CA GLN A 36 -2.12 3.41 1.36
C GLN A 36 -2.52 2.83 2.70
N ALA A 37 -3.50 1.94 2.70
CA ALA A 37 -4.02 1.28 3.88
C ALA A 37 -3.87 -0.23 3.77
N GLY A 38 -3.34 -0.85 4.82
CA GLY A 38 -3.42 -2.29 5.02
C GLY A 38 -2.12 -2.96 5.41
N LEU A 39 -2.18 -4.28 5.48
CA LEU A 39 -1.05 -5.13 5.78
C LEU A 39 -0.17 -5.32 4.54
N ILE A 40 1.13 -5.10 4.71
CA ILE A 40 2.17 -5.44 3.74
C ILE A 40 3.07 -6.48 4.41
N VAL A 41 2.98 -7.73 3.95
CA VAL A 41 3.92 -8.77 4.35
C VAL A 41 5.19 -8.63 3.53
N ILE A 42 6.34 -8.76 4.19
CA ILE A 42 7.65 -8.70 3.54
C ILE A 42 8.43 -9.96 3.92
N GLU A 43 8.72 -10.79 2.93
CA GLU A 43 9.46 -12.04 3.13
C GLU A 43 10.93 -11.74 3.47
N ILE A 44 11.48 -12.45 4.46
CA ILE A 44 12.85 -12.29 4.94
C ILE A 44 13.53 -13.66 5.13
N ASP A 45 14.84 -13.70 4.88
CA ASP A 45 15.66 -14.88 5.21
C ASP A 45 15.89 -14.99 6.73
N GLU A 46 16.15 -16.20 7.24
CA GLU A 46 16.30 -16.49 8.69
C GLU A 46 17.39 -15.67 9.41
N GLU A 47 18.37 -15.13 8.68
CA GLU A 47 19.48 -14.35 9.24
C GLU A 47 19.36 -12.83 9.02
N GLU A 48 18.33 -12.38 8.29
CA GLU A 48 18.13 -10.97 7.97
C GLU A 48 17.68 -10.18 9.20
N ARG A 49 18.34 -9.05 9.43
CA ARG A 49 18.02 -8.12 10.53
C ARG A 49 17.33 -6.87 10.05
N MET A 50 17.27 -6.69 8.74
CA MET A 50 16.69 -5.55 8.07
C MET A 50 15.89 -6.07 6.89
N VAL A 51 14.93 -5.29 6.43
CA VAL A 51 14.11 -5.71 5.29
C VAL A 51 13.80 -4.54 4.39
N ASP A 52 13.95 -4.75 3.09
CA ASP A 52 13.72 -3.72 2.09
C ASP A 52 12.23 -3.38 2.00
N PHE A 53 11.94 -2.08 2.07
CA PHE A 53 10.60 -1.54 1.95
C PHE A 53 10.60 -0.30 1.04
N HIS A 54 9.88 -0.40 -0.07
CA HIS A 54 9.70 0.70 -1.00
C HIS A 54 8.47 1.51 -0.61
N LEU A 55 8.66 2.67 0.01
CA LEU A 55 7.56 3.57 0.30
C LEU A 55 7.08 4.24 -1.00
N PRO A 56 5.82 4.02 -1.43
CA PRO A 56 5.30 4.64 -2.64
C PRO A 56 5.01 6.12 -2.40
N VAL A 57 5.53 6.95 -3.28
CA VAL A 57 5.36 8.41 -3.23
C VAL A 57 5.01 8.95 -4.62
N ARG A 58 4.46 10.16 -4.65
CA ARG A 58 4.28 10.96 -5.87
C ARG A 58 5.17 12.15 -5.86
N TRP A 59 5.94 12.28 -6.94
CA TRP A 59 6.62 13.51 -7.26
C TRP A 59 5.74 14.38 -8.15
N ILE A 60 5.37 15.54 -7.63
CA ILE A 60 4.61 16.56 -8.33
C ILE A 60 5.60 17.58 -8.87
N LYS A 61 5.77 17.60 -10.20
CA LYS A 61 6.69 18.51 -10.86
C LYS A 61 6.19 19.96 -10.81
N THR A 62 7.14 20.87 -10.65
CA THR A 62 6.96 22.29 -10.92
C THR A 62 6.91 22.53 -12.43
N GLN A 63 7.76 21.82 -13.19
CA GLN A 63 7.91 22.02 -14.65
C GLN A 63 8.06 20.68 -15.39
N PRO A 64 7.66 20.59 -16.68
CA PRO A 64 7.70 19.32 -17.43
C PRO A 64 9.10 18.67 -17.53
N TRP A 65 10.14 19.50 -17.64
CA TRP A 65 11.53 19.08 -17.87
C TRP A 65 12.36 18.96 -16.58
N GLU A 66 11.72 19.05 -15.42
CA GLU A 66 12.37 18.88 -14.12
C GLU A 66 13.00 17.48 -14.04
N GLN A 67 14.18 17.39 -13.43
CA GLN A 67 14.83 16.11 -13.11
C GLN A 67 14.36 15.62 -11.74
N PRO A 68 14.40 14.30 -11.47
CA PRO A 68 14.02 13.77 -10.16
C PRO A 68 14.76 14.52 -9.05
N PRO A 69 14.06 14.89 -7.96
CA PRO A 69 14.63 15.67 -6.88
C PRO A 69 15.68 14.85 -6.10
N MET A 70 16.65 15.56 -5.54
CA MET A 70 17.56 15.02 -4.52
C MET A 70 16.87 15.12 -3.16
N ILE A 71 16.96 14.06 -2.37
CA ILE A 71 16.52 13.99 -0.97
C ILE A 71 17.78 13.91 -0.12
N ASP A 72 17.87 14.74 0.91
CA ASP A 72 19.04 14.84 1.79
C ASP A 72 18.93 13.89 3.00
N ASP A 73 17.69 13.65 3.44
CA ASP A 73 17.39 12.86 4.63
C ASP A 73 15.95 12.34 4.57
N ALA A 74 15.73 11.09 4.97
CA ALA A 74 14.40 10.49 5.07
C ALA A 74 14.29 9.56 6.27
N ILE A 75 13.33 9.79 7.16
CA ILE A 75 13.18 9.05 8.43
C ILE A 75 11.75 8.56 8.59
N LEU A 76 11.57 7.25 8.81
CA LEU A 76 10.30 6.65 9.21
C LEU A 76 10.25 6.42 10.72
N TYR A 77 9.11 6.78 11.30
CA TYR A 77 8.80 6.58 12.71
C TYR A 77 7.60 5.67 12.89
N ASN A 78 7.61 4.90 13.98
CA ASN A 78 6.42 4.17 14.43
C ASN A 78 5.52 5.01 15.34
N GLU A 79 4.38 4.43 15.72
CA GLU A 79 3.39 4.98 16.66
C GLU A 79 3.94 5.35 18.06
N LYS A 80 5.08 4.77 18.46
CA LYS A 80 5.77 5.07 19.72
C LYS A 80 6.76 6.22 19.57
N GLY A 81 6.95 6.75 18.36
CA GLY A 81 7.92 7.77 18.02
C GLY A 81 9.36 7.24 17.88
N GLU A 82 9.53 5.93 17.75
CA GLU A 82 10.83 5.29 17.53
C GLU A 82 11.15 5.29 16.03
N VAL A 83 12.43 5.48 15.68
CA VAL A 83 12.90 5.38 14.30
C VAL A 83 12.87 3.91 13.88
N ILE A 84 12.23 3.64 12.75
CA ILE A 84 12.14 2.28 12.18
C ILE A 84 12.88 2.14 10.86
N ALA A 85 13.20 3.24 10.19
CA ALA A 85 14.09 3.26 9.04
C ALA A 85 14.64 4.68 8.85
N HIS A 86 15.89 4.80 8.39
CA HIS A 86 16.53 6.09 8.14
C HIS A 86 17.44 6.01 6.92
N ILE A 87 17.36 7.00 6.04
CA ILE A 87 18.31 7.24 4.96
C ILE A 87 18.94 8.62 5.20
N GLU A 88 20.23 8.66 5.50
CA GLU A 88 21.02 9.87 5.68
C GLU A 88 21.92 10.10 4.45
N GLY A 89 21.94 11.32 3.92
CA GLY A 89 22.79 11.72 2.80
C GLY A 89 22.02 11.85 1.48
N GLU A 90 22.63 12.52 0.51
CA GLU A 90 21.98 12.88 -0.76
C GLU A 90 21.68 11.64 -1.64
N PHE A 91 20.40 11.39 -1.92
CA PHE A 91 19.94 10.40 -2.90
C PHE A 91 18.87 10.90 -3.85
N ILE A 92 18.93 10.42 -5.09
CA ILE A 92 17.95 10.78 -6.12
C ILE A 92 16.68 9.95 -5.89
N LEU A 93 15.53 10.62 -5.87
CA LEU A 93 14.23 9.94 -5.80
C LEU A 93 14.09 8.92 -6.94
N GLU A 94 13.80 7.67 -6.58
CA GLU A 94 13.68 6.59 -7.55
C GLU A 94 12.36 6.68 -8.31
N ILE A 95 12.43 6.65 -9.65
CA ILE A 95 11.28 6.74 -10.54
C ILE A 95 11.31 5.62 -11.58
N ASP A 96 10.14 5.08 -11.92
CA ASP A 96 10.02 4.19 -13.08
C ASP A 96 10.10 5.03 -14.36
N GLU A 97 11.28 5.09 -14.97
CA GLU A 97 11.53 5.83 -16.21
C GLU A 97 10.59 5.42 -17.35
N ARG A 98 10.12 4.17 -17.38
CA ARG A 98 9.18 3.68 -18.41
C ARG A 98 7.81 4.34 -18.27
N ARG A 99 7.47 4.81 -17.07
CA ARG A 99 6.21 5.50 -16.74
C ARG A 99 6.38 7.02 -16.61
N ASN A 100 7.60 7.53 -16.58
CA ASN A 100 7.92 8.96 -16.49
C ASN A 100 7.92 9.64 -17.87
N ALA A 101 6.73 9.97 -18.37
CA ALA A 101 6.63 10.85 -19.52
C ALA A 101 6.95 12.31 -19.13
N TRP A 102 7.72 13.01 -19.96
CA TRP A 102 8.11 14.42 -19.73
C TRP A 102 6.92 15.37 -19.49
N ASN A 103 5.74 15.05 -20.03
CA ASN A 103 4.53 15.86 -19.89
C ASN A 103 3.66 15.47 -18.68
N ARG A 104 4.08 14.50 -17.86
CA ARG A 104 3.40 14.13 -16.63
C ARG A 104 3.89 14.99 -15.48
N ARG A 105 2.95 15.68 -14.84
CA ARG A 105 3.19 16.48 -13.63
C ARG A 105 3.17 15.62 -12.38
N ASN A 106 2.27 14.65 -12.29
CA ASN A 106 2.21 13.65 -11.21
C ASN A 106 2.95 12.37 -11.66
N VAL A 107 4.10 12.10 -11.06
CA VAL A 107 4.99 10.98 -11.40
C VAL A 107 5.05 10.00 -10.24
N PRO A 108 4.71 8.71 -10.44
CA PRO A 108 4.96 7.65 -9.47
C PRO A 108 6.45 7.50 -9.18
N ALA A 109 6.80 7.40 -7.92
CA ALA A 109 8.15 7.27 -7.43
C ALA A 109 8.17 6.39 -6.17
N ILE A 110 9.36 6.00 -5.71
CA ILE A 110 9.56 5.25 -4.48
C ILE A 110 10.72 5.81 -3.66
N ILE A 111 10.62 5.71 -2.34
CA ILE A 111 11.74 5.90 -1.42
C ILE A 111 12.16 4.53 -0.89
N PRO A 112 13.39 4.04 -1.17
CA PRO A 112 13.83 2.69 -0.83
C PRO A 112 14.35 2.64 0.61
N PHE A 113 13.45 2.47 1.57
CA PHE A 113 13.81 2.26 2.96
C PHE A 113 14.29 0.83 3.20
N SER A 114 15.09 0.65 4.24
CA SER A 114 15.34 -0.64 4.86
C SER A 114 14.79 -0.59 6.29
N ILE A 115 13.72 -1.34 6.56
CA ILE A 115 13.10 -1.41 7.87
C ILE A 115 14.08 -2.04 8.86
N ASN A 116 14.12 -1.50 10.07
CA ASN A 116 15.17 -1.70 11.07
C ASN A 116 16.59 -1.33 10.58
N GLY A 117 16.70 -0.49 9.54
CA GLY A 117 17.97 -0.10 8.94
C GLY A 117 18.21 1.41 8.94
N GLU A 118 19.49 1.77 9.06
CA GLU A 118 20.04 3.11 8.84
C GLU A 118 20.99 3.05 7.65
N LYS A 119 20.61 3.70 6.55
CA LYS A 119 21.37 3.78 5.30
C LYS A 119 22.06 5.13 5.24
N VAL A 120 23.39 5.14 5.32
CA VAL A 120 24.20 6.36 5.20
C VAL A 120 24.86 6.41 3.83
N ILE A 121 24.60 7.48 3.07
CA ILE A 121 25.04 7.67 1.70
C ILE A 121 26.23 8.64 1.68
N HIS A 122 27.31 8.20 1.07
CA HIS A 122 28.55 8.95 0.92
C HIS A 122 28.95 9.04 -0.55
N GLU A 123 29.86 9.97 -0.89
CA GLU A 123 30.37 10.12 -2.26
C GLU A 123 30.94 8.82 -2.85
N THR A 124 31.43 7.91 -2.02
CA THR A 124 32.09 6.65 -2.42
C THR A 124 31.19 5.42 -2.39
N GLY A 125 29.93 5.53 -1.94
CA GLY A 125 28.99 4.42 -1.81
C GLY A 125 28.02 4.58 -0.65
N GLU A 126 27.30 3.51 -0.34
CA GLU A 126 26.33 3.45 0.75
C GLU A 126 26.77 2.44 1.81
N ILE A 127 26.40 2.71 3.07
CA ILE A 127 26.60 1.78 4.19
C ILE A 127 25.26 1.62 4.89
N LEU A 128 24.90 0.37 5.20
CA LEU A 128 23.65 0.01 5.86
C LEU A 128 23.96 -0.61 7.23
N TYR A 129 23.33 -0.10 8.29
CA TYR A 129 23.47 -0.58 9.66
C TYR A 129 22.11 -0.95 10.26
N PRO A 130 22.00 -2.05 11.03
CA PRO A 130 20.77 -2.35 11.74
C PRO A 130 20.59 -1.41 12.94
N LEU A 131 19.37 -0.89 13.11
CA LEU A 131 18.98 -0.06 14.25
C LEU A 131 18.83 -0.89 15.53
N ASN A 132 18.39 -2.15 15.40
CA ASN A 132 18.21 -3.10 16.51
C ASN A 132 18.76 -4.48 16.14
N ASP A 133 19.00 -5.31 17.16
CA ASP A 133 19.55 -6.67 16.98
C ASP A 133 18.61 -7.64 16.25
N ALA A 134 17.30 -7.35 16.21
CA ALA A 134 16.28 -8.18 15.57
C ALA A 134 15.13 -7.33 15.02
N LEU A 135 14.41 -7.88 14.05
CA LEU A 135 13.18 -7.30 13.52
C LEU A 135 12.03 -7.47 14.53
N TYR A 136 11.18 -6.44 14.65
CA TYR A 136 9.88 -6.58 15.30
C TYR A 136 8.91 -7.40 14.44
N GLU A 137 7.95 -8.04 15.09
CA GLU A 137 6.89 -8.79 14.43
C GLU A 137 5.99 -7.90 13.55
N ASN A 138 5.77 -6.65 13.96
CA ASN A 138 4.94 -5.70 13.23
C ASN A 138 5.50 -4.28 13.34
N TYR A 139 5.43 -3.53 12.24
CA TYR A 139 5.76 -2.11 12.19
C TYR A 139 4.54 -1.31 11.71
N TYR A 140 4.02 -0.44 12.57
CA TYR A 140 2.99 0.52 12.20
C TYR A 140 3.65 1.85 11.87
N VAL A 141 3.56 2.29 10.62
CA VAL A 141 4.23 3.52 10.16
C VAL A 141 3.37 4.74 10.51
N ASP A 142 3.83 5.56 11.45
CA ASP A 142 3.08 6.74 11.92
C ASP A 142 3.47 8.02 11.19
N ARG A 143 4.77 8.21 10.90
CA ARG A 143 5.27 9.48 10.39
C ARG A 143 6.48 9.29 9.49
N LEU A 144 6.51 10.05 8.40
CA LEU A 144 7.68 10.28 7.57
C LEU A 144 8.19 11.70 7.80
N GLU A 145 9.48 11.84 8.08
CA GLU A 145 10.18 13.11 7.98
C GLU A 145 11.09 13.07 6.77
N LEU A 146 11.03 14.11 5.94
CA LEU A 146 11.75 14.19 4.67
C LEU A 146 12.43 15.54 4.57
N THR A 147 13.72 15.57 4.25
CA THR A 147 14.45 16.80 3.94
C THR A 147 14.80 16.81 2.46
N PHE A 148 14.32 17.82 1.73
CA PHE A 148 14.76 18.07 0.35
C PHE A 148 14.71 19.57 0.06
N ASN A 149 15.62 20.08 -0.77
CA ASN A 149 15.74 21.51 -1.07
C ASN A 149 15.86 22.41 0.18
N ASP A 150 16.63 21.97 1.19
CA ASP A 150 16.77 22.64 2.49
C ASP A 150 15.47 22.79 3.31
N GLU A 151 14.37 22.15 2.87
CA GLU A 151 13.08 22.15 3.57
C GLU A 151 12.83 20.79 4.23
N ARG A 152 12.60 20.82 5.55
CA ARG A 152 12.14 19.65 6.31
C ARG A 152 10.62 19.61 6.30
N LEU A 153 10.08 18.55 5.72
CA LEU A 153 8.66 18.25 5.70
C LEU A 153 8.34 17.10 6.66
N THR A 154 7.16 17.15 7.26
CA THR A 154 6.66 16.12 8.14
C THR A 154 5.30 15.66 7.67
N PHE A 155 5.20 14.37 7.35
CA PHE A 155 4.00 13.70 6.88
C PHE A 155 3.48 12.78 7.98
N HIS A 156 2.26 13.03 8.43
CA HIS A 156 1.59 12.14 9.38
C HIS A 156 0.86 11.06 8.59
N MET A 157 1.38 9.84 8.67
CA MET A 157 0.87 8.66 7.99
C MET A 157 -0.23 7.96 8.77
N GLU A 158 -0.44 8.34 10.03
CA GLU A 158 -1.59 7.95 10.87
C GLU A 158 -1.76 6.41 10.93
N SER A 159 -0.64 5.69 10.97
CA SER A 159 -0.57 4.22 11.05
C SER A 159 -1.27 3.48 9.91
N THR A 160 -1.38 4.10 8.74
CA THR A 160 -2.08 3.50 7.58
C THR A 160 -1.33 2.32 6.97
N TYR A 161 -0.01 2.24 7.18
CA TYR A 161 0.83 1.11 6.76
C TYR A 161 1.15 0.22 7.94
N LYS A 162 0.82 -1.06 7.83
CA LYS A 162 1.30 -2.11 8.74
C LYS A 162 2.23 -3.05 7.98
N LEU A 163 3.50 -3.08 8.34
CA LEU A 163 4.49 -3.98 7.75
C LEU A 163 4.67 -5.19 8.67
N HIS A 164 4.65 -6.39 8.10
CA HIS A 164 4.85 -7.65 8.82
C HIS A 164 5.99 -8.42 8.14
N PRO A 165 7.20 -8.38 8.70
CA PRO A 165 8.28 -9.24 8.23
C PRO A 165 7.92 -10.69 8.52
N LEU A 166 7.97 -11.53 7.51
CA LEU A 166 7.64 -12.94 7.62
C LEU A 166 8.82 -13.78 7.19
N MET A 167 9.29 -14.62 8.10
CA MET A 167 10.34 -15.58 7.81
C MET A 167 9.75 -16.68 6.92
N GLU A 168 10.43 -16.98 5.81
CA GLU A 168 10.02 -18.08 4.94
C GLU A 168 10.21 -19.42 5.67
N GLU A 169 9.12 -20.12 5.97
CA GLU A 169 9.16 -21.34 6.78
C GLU A 169 9.47 -22.61 5.95
N ASN A 170 9.30 -22.59 4.61
CA ASN A 170 9.54 -23.77 3.76
C ASN A 170 9.54 -23.49 2.24
N ASP A 171 10.46 -24.14 1.50
CA ASP A 171 10.57 -24.09 0.02
C ASP A 171 9.63 -25.06 -0.73
N ASP A 172 8.92 -25.93 0.00
CA ASP A 172 8.07 -26.97 -0.60
C ASP A 172 6.76 -26.41 -1.15
N ILE A 173 6.14 -27.12 -2.10
CA ILE A 173 4.88 -26.71 -2.72
C ILE A 173 3.71 -27.08 -1.78
N PRO A 174 2.90 -26.11 -1.31
CA PRO A 174 1.76 -26.40 -0.45
C PRO A 174 0.69 -27.21 -1.19
N ASN A 175 -0.04 -28.08 -0.48
CA ASN A 175 -1.25 -28.73 -1.03
C ASN A 175 -2.48 -27.79 -1.06
N GLY A 176 -2.34 -26.54 -0.62
CA GLY A 176 -3.39 -25.53 -0.67
C GLY A 176 -3.00 -24.27 -1.45
N GLU A 177 -3.97 -23.59 -2.05
CA GLU A 177 -3.74 -22.38 -2.83
C GLU A 177 -4.88 -21.36 -2.70
N VAL A 178 -4.54 -20.09 -2.94
CA VAL A 178 -5.52 -19.02 -3.15
C VAL A 178 -5.95 -19.06 -4.61
N GLU A 179 -7.10 -19.67 -4.88
CA GLU A 179 -7.58 -19.87 -6.26
C GLU A 179 -8.00 -18.56 -6.92
N SER A 180 -8.66 -17.69 -6.15
CA SER A 180 -9.15 -16.41 -6.68
C SER A 180 -9.58 -15.42 -5.59
N THR A 181 -9.65 -14.15 -5.97
CA THR A 181 -10.12 -13.05 -5.11
C THR A 181 -11.04 -12.12 -5.88
N MET A 182 -12.09 -11.61 -5.26
CA MET A 182 -13.02 -10.68 -5.90
C MET A 182 -13.57 -9.64 -4.91
N PRO A 183 -13.62 -8.33 -5.22
CA PRO A 183 -14.36 -7.38 -4.41
C PRO A 183 -15.87 -7.66 -4.51
N LEU A 184 -16.56 -7.74 -3.37
CA LEU A 184 -18.02 -7.85 -3.33
C LEU A 184 -18.63 -6.45 -3.27
N ARG A 185 -19.65 -6.21 -4.09
CA ARG A 185 -20.36 -4.92 -4.14
C ARG A 185 -21.82 -5.08 -3.77
N ASP A 186 -22.34 -4.04 -3.14
CA ASP A 186 -23.78 -3.86 -2.97
C ASP A 186 -24.43 -3.54 -4.34
N GLN A 187 -25.58 -4.17 -4.64
CA GLN A 187 -26.26 -3.99 -5.92
C GLN A 187 -26.88 -2.61 -6.09
N ASP A 188 -27.38 -2.03 -4.99
CA ASP A 188 -28.17 -0.81 -5.03
C ASP A 188 -27.27 0.43 -5.08
N THR A 189 -26.10 0.38 -4.43
CA THR A 189 -25.18 1.51 -4.33
C THR A 189 -23.90 1.36 -5.17
N GLU A 190 -23.63 0.16 -5.70
CA GLU A 190 -22.35 -0.22 -6.31
C GLU A 190 -21.12 -0.01 -5.40
N THR A 191 -21.31 0.16 -4.09
CA THR A 191 -20.21 0.34 -3.14
C THR A 191 -19.59 -1.02 -2.80
N ASN A 192 -18.27 -1.07 -2.63
CA ASN A 192 -17.61 -2.30 -2.17
C ASN A 192 -18.00 -2.54 -0.70
N ILE A 193 -18.53 -3.71 -0.37
CA ILE A 193 -18.94 -4.10 0.99
C ILE A 193 -17.99 -5.11 1.63
N GLY A 194 -17.00 -5.57 0.87
CA GLY A 194 -15.98 -6.49 1.33
C GLY A 194 -15.24 -7.09 0.15
N PHE A 195 -14.54 -8.20 0.39
CA PHE A 195 -13.96 -9.02 -0.66
C PHE A 195 -14.11 -10.50 -0.33
N LEU A 196 -14.13 -11.29 -1.38
CA LEU A 196 -14.22 -12.74 -1.37
C LEU A 196 -12.85 -13.33 -1.69
N VAL A 197 -12.50 -14.42 -1.02
CA VAL A 197 -11.32 -15.22 -1.30
C VAL A 197 -11.73 -16.68 -1.39
N GLN A 198 -11.44 -17.31 -2.52
CA GLN A 198 -11.63 -18.74 -2.70
C GLN A 198 -10.31 -19.46 -2.40
N LEU A 199 -10.35 -20.38 -1.44
CA LEU A 199 -9.23 -21.22 -1.04
C LEU A 199 -9.56 -22.68 -1.33
N SER A 200 -8.54 -23.45 -1.67
CA SER A 200 -8.63 -24.90 -1.73
C SER A 200 -7.42 -25.56 -1.08
N GLY A 201 -7.65 -26.77 -0.56
CA GLY A 201 -6.63 -27.60 0.07
C GLY A 201 -6.07 -27.05 1.38
N ALA A 202 -5.64 -27.96 2.26
CA ALA A 202 -5.03 -27.68 3.56
C ALA A 202 -5.94 -27.11 4.66
N THR A 203 -5.42 -27.11 5.89
CA THR A 203 -6.03 -26.53 7.08
C THR A 203 -5.54 -25.10 7.22
N ILE A 204 -6.44 -24.13 7.44
CA ILE A 204 -6.06 -22.73 7.66
C ILE A 204 -5.74 -22.55 9.13
N GLU A 205 -4.49 -22.29 9.47
CA GLU A 205 -4.01 -22.08 10.84
C GLU A 205 -4.15 -20.62 11.28
N ASP A 206 -3.80 -19.68 10.41
CA ASP A 206 -3.83 -18.25 10.70
C ASP A 206 -4.16 -17.41 9.45
N ILE A 207 -4.68 -16.20 9.67
CA ILE A 207 -5.07 -15.26 8.63
C ILE A 207 -4.45 -13.90 8.94
N MET A 208 -3.40 -13.58 8.20
CA MET A 208 -2.71 -12.30 8.28
C MET A 208 -3.42 -11.30 7.38
N TYR A 209 -4.32 -10.55 7.99
CA TYR A 209 -5.08 -9.48 7.36
C TYR A 209 -5.21 -8.31 8.33
N TRP A 210 -5.13 -7.08 7.83
CA TRP A 210 -5.37 -5.91 8.65
C TRP A 210 -5.73 -4.70 7.78
N LEU A 211 -6.70 -3.91 8.26
CA LEU A 211 -6.96 -2.55 7.78
C LEU A 211 -7.15 -1.61 8.99
N PRO A 212 -6.89 -0.29 8.82
CA PRO A 212 -7.35 0.72 9.78
C PRO A 212 -8.82 0.53 10.13
N GLY A 213 -9.16 0.67 11.41
CA GLY A 213 -10.50 0.50 11.94
C GLY A 213 -10.90 -0.93 12.30
N MET A 214 -10.12 -1.95 11.89
CA MET A 214 -10.39 -3.36 12.19
C MET A 214 -10.21 -3.68 13.69
N ASP A 215 -11.13 -4.47 14.26
CA ASP A 215 -11.03 -4.96 15.65
C ASP A 215 -10.07 -6.15 15.77
N GLU A 216 -9.49 -6.37 16.95
CA GLU A 216 -8.60 -7.51 17.23
C GLU A 216 -9.29 -8.87 16.97
N ASN A 217 -10.62 -8.95 17.10
CA ASN A 217 -11.40 -10.17 16.92
C ASN A 217 -12.15 -10.22 15.58
N TYR A 218 -11.81 -9.36 14.62
CA TYR A 218 -12.52 -9.24 13.34
C TYR A 218 -12.65 -10.59 12.61
N ILE A 219 -11.55 -11.36 12.52
CA ILE A 219 -11.53 -12.68 11.87
C ILE A 219 -12.56 -13.64 12.50
N LYS A 220 -12.78 -13.55 13.81
CA LYS A 220 -13.71 -14.42 14.54
C LYS A 220 -15.16 -13.95 14.47
N ASN A 221 -15.37 -12.65 14.48
CA ASN A 221 -16.70 -12.06 14.71
C ASN A 221 -17.41 -11.65 13.43
N ASP A 222 -16.65 -11.17 12.43
CA ASP A 222 -17.20 -10.51 11.25
C ASP A 222 -16.96 -11.33 9.97
N MET A 223 -15.86 -12.08 9.90
CA MET A 223 -15.52 -12.85 8.72
C MET A 223 -16.36 -14.13 8.60
N LEU A 224 -16.82 -14.42 7.38
CA LEU A 224 -17.72 -15.52 7.10
C LEU A 224 -17.05 -16.55 6.18
N VAL A 225 -17.40 -17.82 6.34
CA VAL A 225 -17.00 -18.92 5.45
C VAL A 225 -18.21 -19.64 4.89
N SER A 226 -18.11 -20.11 3.65
CA SER A 226 -19.07 -21.03 3.05
C SER A 226 -18.33 -22.06 2.19
N GLU A 227 -18.54 -23.34 2.48
CA GLU A 227 -18.01 -24.45 1.67
C GLU A 227 -18.89 -24.78 0.45
N ASP A 228 -20.18 -24.42 0.52
CA ASP A 228 -21.15 -24.66 -0.56
C ASP A 228 -21.16 -23.56 -1.63
N ALA A 229 -20.76 -22.34 -1.26
CA ALA A 229 -20.79 -21.19 -2.16
C ALA A 229 -19.76 -21.29 -3.30
N VAL A 230 -20.09 -20.71 -4.45
CA VAL A 230 -19.21 -20.61 -5.61
C VAL A 230 -18.99 -19.13 -5.93
N MET A 231 -17.74 -18.71 -6.13
CA MET A 231 -17.45 -17.29 -6.40
C MET A 231 -18.18 -16.75 -7.63
N ASP A 232 -18.41 -17.59 -8.65
CA ASP A 232 -19.11 -17.20 -9.88
C ASP A 232 -20.52 -16.66 -9.64
N ASP A 233 -21.19 -17.09 -8.57
CA ASP A 233 -22.53 -16.61 -8.22
C ASP A 233 -22.53 -15.13 -7.82
N TYR A 234 -21.38 -14.63 -7.35
CA TYR A 234 -21.19 -13.25 -6.89
C TYR A 234 -20.65 -12.31 -7.98
N LEU A 235 -20.28 -12.83 -9.17
CA LEU A 235 -19.75 -12.03 -10.29
C LEU A 235 -20.72 -10.95 -10.77
N GLN A 236 -22.02 -11.22 -10.68
CA GLN A 236 -23.08 -10.27 -11.06
C GLN A 236 -23.56 -9.43 -9.86
N GLY A 237 -22.82 -9.47 -8.76
CA GLY A 237 -23.05 -8.70 -7.54
C GLY A 237 -24.17 -9.24 -6.67
N SER A 238 -24.33 -10.55 -6.47
CA SER A 238 -25.44 -11.06 -5.65
C SER A 238 -25.45 -10.45 -4.24
N ALA A 239 -26.61 -9.94 -3.84
CA ALA A 239 -26.87 -9.34 -2.54
C ALA A 239 -26.77 -10.39 -1.42
N SER A 240 -26.03 -10.02 -0.37
CA SER A 240 -25.67 -10.79 0.84
C SER A 240 -24.92 -12.11 0.60
N PHE A 241 -23.69 -12.18 1.12
CA PHE A 241 -22.96 -13.43 1.28
C PHE A 241 -23.61 -14.26 2.38
N GLU A 242 -24.01 -15.49 2.06
CA GLU A 242 -24.53 -16.46 3.04
C GLU A 242 -23.39 -17.39 3.48
N GLY A 243 -22.93 -17.20 4.71
CA GLY A 243 -21.90 -18.02 5.33
C GLY A 243 -21.99 -18.00 6.85
N GLU A 244 -21.12 -18.77 7.49
CA GLU A 244 -21.10 -18.93 8.94
C GLU A 244 -19.81 -18.34 9.52
N ASN A 245 -19.88 -17.89 10.77
CA ASN A 245 -18.67 -17.56 11.52
C ASN A 245 -17.89 -18.85 11.78
N PHE A 246 -16.58 -18.75 11.81
CA PHE A 246 -15.72 -19.89 12.09
C PHE A 246 -14.65 -19.56 13.13
N SER A 247 -13.82 -20.53 13.44
CA SER A 247 -12.66 -20.37 14.31
C SER A 247 -11.47 -21.06 13.68
N LEU A 248 -10.29 -20.50 13.94
CA LEU A 248 -9.03 -21.09 13.50
C LEU A 248 -8.51 -22.07 14.56
N PRO A 249 -7.84 -23.17 14.16
CA PRO A 249 -7.63 -23.58 12.77
C PRO A 249 -8.93 -24.07 12.10
N LEU A 250 -9.06 -23.84 10.79
CA LEU A 250 -10.21 -24.26 9.98
C LEU A 250 -9.80 -25.41 9.04
N GLU A 251 -10.34 -26.61 9.30
CA GLU A 251 -10.23 -27.75 8.39
C GLU A 251 -11.30 -27.66 7.30
N LEU A 252 -10.90 -27.77 6.02
CA LEU A 252 -11.80 -27.69 4.87
C LEU A 252 -12.35 -29.08 4.51
N GLU A 253 -13.61 -29.39 4.82
CA GLU A 253 -14.16 -30.75 4.60
C GLU A 253 -14.34 -31.06 3.11
N SER A 254 -14.74 -30.06 2.33
CA SER A 254 -14.95 -30.17 0.87
C SER A 254 -13.70 -29.87 0.03
N ASN A 255 -12.53 -29.72 0.66
CA ASN A 255 -11.28 -29.23 0.06
C ASN A 255 -11.38 -27.83 -0.59
N ARG A 256 -12.47 -27.09 -0.37
CA ARG A 256 -12.64 -25.74 -0.89
C ARG A 256 -13.50 -24.90 0.05
N ALA A 257 -13.15 -23.63 0.23
CA ALA A 257 -13.99 -22.68 0.93
C ALA A 257 -13.97 -21.33 0.22
N LEU A 258 -15.12 -20.65 0.28
CA LEU A 258 -15.23 -19.24 -0.05
C LEU A 258 -15.28 -18.45 1.27
N LEU A 259 -14.29 -17.59 1.48
CA LEU A 259 -14.21 -16.69 2.62
C LEU A 259 -14.69 -15.30 2.21
N PHE A 260 -15.46 -14.65 3.09
CA PHE A 260 -15.91 -13.29 2.91
C PHE A 260 -15.40 -12.40 4.05
N PHE A 261 -14.74 -11.31 3.65
CA PHE A 261 -14.18 -10.29 4.52
C PHE A 261 -15.00 -9.00 4.39
N PRO A 262 -16.04 -8.81 5.23
CA PRO A 262 -16.89 -7.61 5.16
C PRO A 262 -16.15 -6.37 5.65
N TYR A 263 -16.35 -5.24 4.97
CA TYR A 263 -15.88 -3.95 5.47
C TYR A 263 -16.85 -3.40 6.52
N THR A 264 -16.34 -3.13 7.72
CA THR A 264 -17.13 -2.47 8.76
C THR A 264 -17.20 -0.95 8.50
N ASP A 265 -18.24 -0.28 9.00
CA ASP A 265 -18.38 1.18 8.89
C ASP A 265 -17.14 1.95 9.41
N LYS A 266 -16.52 1.42 10.47
CA LYS A 266 -15.30 2.00 11.05
C LYS A 266 -14.13 1.87 10.09
N MET A 267 -13.94 0.70 9.48
CA MET A 267 -12.90 0.49 8.47
C MET A 267 -13.12 1.44 7.30
N VAL A 268 -14.33 1.47 6.71
CA VAL A 268 -14.68 2.34 5.59
C VAL A 268 -14.33 3.80 5.87
N LYS A 269 -14.68 4.30 7.07
CA LYS A 269 -14.39 5.68 7.48
C LYS A 269 -12.89 5.96 7.61
N GLU A 270 -12.11 5.01 8.14
CA GLU A 270 -10.68 5.21 8.37
C GLU A 270 -9.85 5.06 7.08
N VAL A 271 -10.32 4.27 6.10
CA VAL A 271 -9.62 4.02 4.83
C VAL A 271 -10.19 4.79 3.64
N GLU A 272 -11.20 5.63 3.85
CA GLU A 272 -11.98 6.26 2.78
C GLU A 272 -11.11 6.99 1.73
N GLN A 273 -9.97 7.53 2.14
CA GLN A 273 -9.03 8.30 1.30
C GLN A 273 -7.76 7.52 0.96
N SER A 274 -7.78 6.20 1.09
CA SER A 274 -6.60 5.35 0.93
C SER A 274 -6.74 4.40 -0.26
N ILE A 275 -5.61 4.06 -0.87
CA ILE A 275 -5.45 2.89 -1.73
C ILE A 275 -5.32 1.69 -0.82
N ILE A 276 -6.09 0.63 -1.02
CA ILE A 276 -6.22 -0.43 -0.01
C ILE A 276 -5.55 -1.72 -0.49
N HIS A 277 -4.66 -2.26 0.33
CA HIS A 277 -4.12 -3.61 0.18
C HIS A 277 -5.00 -4.57 0.97
N THR A 278 -5.78 -5.38 0.26
CA THR A 278 -6.83 -6.20 0.87
C THR A 278 -6.61 -7.68 0.73
N ILE A 279 -5.66 -8.13 -0.11
CA ILE A 279 -5.41 -9.55 -0.26
C ILE A 279 -4.69 -10.05 1.01
N PRO A 280 -5.34 -10.92 1.81
CA PRO A 280 -4.74 -11.47 3.01
C PRO A 280 -3.69 -12.53 2.68
N TYR A 281 -2.83 -12.80 3.64
CA TYR A 281 -1.95 -13.96 3.64
C TYR A 281 -2.53 -15.02 4.58
N PHE A 282 -2.45 -16.28 4.18
CA PHE A 282 -2.98 -17.41 4.94
C PHE A 282 -1.81 -18.30 5.35
N LYS A 283 -1.72 -18.58 6.66
CA LYS A 283 -0.87 -19.66 7.16
C LYS A 283 -1.67 -20.95 7.07
N ILE A 284 -1.22 -21.88 6.23
CA ILE A 284 -1.87 -23.16 6.01
C ILE A 284 -0.97 -24.30 6.46
N SER A 285 -1.56 -25.38 6.98
CA SER A 285 -0.86 -26.60 7.36
C SER A 285 -1.41 -27.81 6.60
N ASP A 286 -0.51 -28.70 6.19
CA ASP A 286 -0.86 -30.00 5.62
C ASP A 286 0.06 -31.10 6.18
N THR A 287 0.09 -32.27 5.55
CA THR A 287 0.92 -33.40 6.01
C THR A 287 2.42 -33.19 5.82
N ASP A 288 2.82 -32.29 4.91
CA ASP A 288 4.19 -32.07 4.47
C ASP A 288 4.83 -30.86 5.17
N GLY A 289 4.02 -29.92 5.68
CA GLY A 289 4.52 -28.82 6.48
C GLY A 289 3.50 -27.71 6.77
N THR A 290 4.04 -26.53 7.07
CA THR A 290 3.28 -25.29 7.23
C THR A 290 3.80 -24.28 6.22
N TYR A 291 2.88 -23.59 5.55
CA TYR A 291 3.15 -22.74 4.41
C TYR A 291 2.39 -21.43 4.53
N ILE A 292 2.86 -20.43 3.81
CA ILE A 292 2.19 -19.14 3.69
C ILE A 292 1.76 -18.99 2.24
N ILE A 293 0.47 -18.77 2.01
CA ILE A 293 -0.09 -18.57 0.68
C ILE A 293 -0.91 -17.29 0.61
N GLY A 294 -1.06 -16.74 -0.59
CA GLY A 294 -1.72 -15.46 -0.82
C GLY A 294 -0.72 -14.35 -1.14
N GLY A 295 -1.23 -13.10 -1.17
CA GLY A 295 -0.52 -11.93 -1.73
C GLY A 295 -0.16 -12.11 -3.23
N ALA A 296 0.08 -11.10 -4.07
CA ALA A 296 -0.03 -9.67 -3.98
C ALA A 296 -1.20 -9.16 -4.84
N GLY A 297 -1.94 -8.19 -4.34
CA GLY A 297 -2.92 -7.44 -5.10
C GLY A 297 -3.46 -6.25 -4.31
N THR A 298 -3.75 -5.18 -5.04
CA THR A 298 -4.22 -3.91 -4.47
C THR A 298 -5.61 -3.65 -5.00
N ILE A 299 -6.53 -3.25 -4.12
CA ILE A 299 -7.80 -2.67 -4.54
C ILE A 299 -7.57 -1.17 -4.71
N TYR A 300 -8.05 -0.65 -5.84
CA TYR A 300 -8.19 0.79 -6.11
C TYR A 300 -8.89 1.51 -4.93
N PRO A 301 -8.83 2.85 -4.86
CA PRO A 301 -9.52 3.60 -3.80
C PRO A 301 -10.93 3.08 -3.52
N PHE A 302 -11.30 3.06 -2.24
CA PHE A 302 -12.61 2.55 -1.81
C PHE A 302 -13.75 3.24 -2.58
N ASP A 303 -13.62 4.56 -2.76
CA ASP A 303 -14.43 5.39 -3.62
C ASP A 303 -13.70 5.66 -4.93
N ARG A 304 -14.31 5.22 -6.04
CA ARG A 304 -13.74 5.30 -7.39
C ARG A 304 -13.80 6.70 -7.99
N GLU A 305 -14.58 7.61 -7.39
CA GLU A 305 -14.68 8.99 -7.86
C GLU A 305 -13.52 9.86 -7.36
N LYS A 306 -12.73 9.37 -6.38
CA LYS A 306 -11.63 10.13 -5.80
C LYS A 306 -10.50 10.33 -6.78
N GLU A 307 -10.12 11.61 -6.93
CA GLU A 307 -8.93 11.97 -7.68
C GLU A 307 -7.67 11.60 -6.87
N TRP A 308 -6.57 11.31 -7.56
CA TRP A 308 -5.27 10.98 -6.93
C TRP A 308 -4.80 12.01 -5.89
N GLU A 309 -5.32 13.21 -6.00
CA GLU A 309 -5.17 14.36 -5.11
C GLU A 309 -5.55 14.04 -3.66
N GLU A 310 -6.63 13.29 -3.46
CA GLU A 310 -7.15 12.91 -2.15
C GLU A 310 -6.40 11.71 -1.55
N LEU A 311 -5.58 11.05 -2.36
CA LEU A 311 -4.79 9.87 -2.01
C LEU A 311 -3.35 10.23 -1.65
N LEU A 312 -3.05 11.51 -1.43
CA LEU A 312 -1.73 11.96 -0.97
C LEU A 312 -1.77 12.32 0.51
N ILE A 313 -0.68 12.02 1.21
CA ILE A 313 -0.44 12.53 2.55
C ILE A 313 0.25 13.88 2.39
N LEU A 314 -0.42 14.95 2.84
CA LEU A 314 0.12 16.31 2.78
C LEU A 314 0.87 16.63 4.08
N PRO A 315 1.94 17.44 4.01
CA PRO A 315 2.67 17.85 5.21
C PRO A 315 1.80 18.80 6.05
N LYS A 316 1.90 18.70 7.39
CA LYS A 316 1.14 19.56 8.33
C LYS A 316 1.94 20.79 8.75
#